data_AF-A0A2A2M2T3-F1
#
_entry.id   AF-A0A2A2M2T3-F1
#
_cell.length_a   1.000
_cell.length_b   1.000
_cell.length_c   1.000
_cell.angle_alpha   90.00
_cell.angle_beta   90.00
_cell.angle_gamma   90.00
#
_symmetry.space_group_name_H-M   'P 1'
#
loop_
_entity.id
_entity.type
_entity.pdbx_description
1 polymer ?
#
loop_
_entity_poly.entity_id
_entity_poly.type
_entity_poly.pdbx_seq_one_letter_code
_entity_poly.pdbx_strand_id
1 'polypeptide(L)'
;MWQMGSAPFVGGGFGHFYAYAPFRIEYAIDRYAMEAKRQLHVLDTRLADNAFLAGDDYTIADIAAWPWYGGLMDGIYSAQKFLSVEDYPNVRRWTDTIAAREGVRRGRIVNRLTGAPGTFLAERHSAADVDRALAEGHEAA
;
A
#
# COMPACT_ATOMS: atom_id res chain seq x y z
N MET A 1 13.05 14.64 5.76
CA MET A 1 12.09 13.66 6.35
C MET A 1 11.49 12.84 5.20
N TRP A 2 11.74 11.53 5.14
CA TRP A 2 11.32 10.68 4.00
C TRP A 2 9.79 10.53 3.93
N GLN A 3 9.15 10.19 5.05
CA GLN A 3 7.70 9.91 5.11
C GLN A 3 6.81 11.05 4.61
N MET A 4 7.12 12.32 4.93
CA MET A 4 6.31 13.47 4.49
C MET A 4 6.47 13.81 3.01
N GLY A 5 7.61 13.46 2.43
CA GLY A 5 7.94 13.82 1.04
C GLY A 5 7.63 12.73 0.04
N SER A 6 7.41 11.48 0.47
CA SER A 6 7.50 10.34 -0.43
C SER A 6 6.15 9.97 -1.09
N ALA A 7 5.08 9.86 -0.30
CA ALA A 7 3.74 9.49 -0.78
C ALA A 7 3.17 10.42 -1.90
N PRO A 8 3.37 11.75 -1.88
CA PRO A 8 2.90 12.61 -2.98
C PRO A 8 3.52 12.27 -4.35
N PHE A 9 4.77 11.80 -4.40
CA PHE A 9 5.39 11.35 -5.66
C PHE A 9 4.83 10.01 -6.13
N VAL A 10 4.36 9.16 -5.22
CA VAL A 10 3.69 7.89 -5.58
C VAL A 10 2.27 8.17 -6.07
N GLY A 11 1.46 8.91 -5.33
CA GLY A 11 0.06 9.17 -5.68
C GLY A 11 -0.11 10.25 -6.76
N GLY A 12 0.31 11.47 -6.46
CA GLY A 12 0.14 12.64 -7.33
C GLY A 12 1.14 12.70 -8.49
N GLY A 13 2.28 12.01 -8.38
CA GLY A 13 3.23 11.82 -9.46
C GLY A 13 2.93 10.54 -10.24
N PHE A 14 3.53 9.43 -9.83
CA PHE A 14 3.52 8.17 -10.56
C PHE A 14 2.08 7.70 -10.84
N GLY A 15 1.24 7.56 -9.82
CA GLY A 15 -0.14 7.11 -9.94
C GLY A 15 -0.96 7.97 -10.90
N HIS A 16 -0.84 9.30 -10.82
CA HIS A 16 -1.51 10.20 -11.76
C HIS A 16 -1.09 9.95 -13.21
N PHE A 17 0.21 10.07 -13.52
CA PHE A 17 0.70 9.97 -14.90
C PHE A 17 0.64 8.53 -15.45
N TYR A 18 0.73 7.51 -14.59
CA TYR A 18 0.69 6.09 -14.96
C TYR A 18 -0.72 5.50 -15.01
N ALA A 19 -1.67 5.93 -14.18
CA ALA A 19 -2.99 5.29 -14.11
C ALA A 19 -4.16 6.20 -14.53
N TYR A 20 -4.08 7.51 -14.29
CA TYR A 20 -5.25 8.39 -14.40
C TYR A 20 -5.18 9.42 -15.53
N ALA A 21 -4.00 9.89 -15.91
CA ALA A 21 -3.85 10.90 -16.95
C ALA A 21 -4.50 10.40 -18.28
N PRO A 22 -5.27 11.26 -18.98
CA PRO A 22 -6.03 10.84 -20.16
C PRO A 22 -5.15 10.50 -21.39
N PHE A 23 -3.85 10.79 -21.30
CA PHE A 23 -2.84 10.45 -22.31
C PHE A 23 -1.50 10.14 -21.64
N ARG A 24 -0.64 9.42 -22.34
CA ARG A 24 0.67 8.99 -21.83
C ARG A 24 1.73 10.07 -22.10
N ILE A 25 2.36 10.54 -21.02
CA ILE A 25 3.46 11.49 -21.07
C ILE A 25 4.72 10.76 -20.62
N GLU A 26 5.50 10.24 -21.58
CA GLU A 26 6.69 9.42 -21.33
C GLU A 26 7.63 10.06 -20.29
N TYR A 27 8.02 11.32 -20.51
CA TYR A 27 8.88 12.06 -19.58
C TYR A 27 8.35 12.07 -18.13
N ALA A 28 7.04 12.29 -17.94
CA ALA A 28 6.46 12.35 -16.61
C ALA A 28 6.40 10.95 -15.97
N ILE A 29 6.00 9.93 -16.74
CA ILE A 29 5.96 8.54 -16.30
C ILE A 29 7.37 8.11 -15.86
N ASP A 30 8.39 8.33 -16.70
CA ASP A 30 9.77 7.95 -16.39
C ASP A 30 10.30 8.67 -15.15
N ARG A 31 10.08 9.98 -15.05
CA ARG A 31 10.49 10.78 -13.88
C ARG A 31 9.91 10.22 -12.59
N TYR A 32 8.61 9.98 -12.55
CA TYR A 32 7.95 9.54 -11.33
C TYR A 32 8.09 8.05 -11.06
N ALA A 33 8.25 7.22 -12.08
CA ALA A 33 8.60 5.81 -11.92
C ALA A 33 10.00 5.65 -11.34
N MET A 34 10.97 6.43 -11.83
CA MET A 34 12.33 6.46 -11.27
C MET A 34 12.31 6.85 -9.78
N GLU A 35 11.56 7.89 -9.42
CA GLU A 35 11.42 8.29 -8.02
C GLU A 35 10.68 7.25 -7.17
N ALA A 36 9.61 6.62 -7.68
CA ALA A 36 8.92 5.54 -6.99
C ALA A 36 9.85 4.34 -6.71
N LYS A 37 10.66 3.93 -7.71
CA LYS A 37 11.68 2.88 -7.55
C LYS A 37 12.76 3.30 -6.55
N ARG A 38 13.22 4.56 -6.57
CA ARG A 38 14.17 5.07 -5.56
C ARG A 38 13.60 4.99 -4.15
N GLN A 39 12.33 5.33 -3.97
CA GLN A 39 11.66 5.24 -2.66
C GLN A 39 11.50 3.80 -2.20
N LEU A 40 11.10 2.87 -3.08
CA LEU A 40 11.08 1.43 -2.80
C LEU A 40 12.46 0.93 -2.40
N HIS A 41 13.52 1.34 -3.10
CA HIS A 41 14.89 0.96 -2.77
C HIS A 41 15.35 1.48 -1.39
N VAL A 42 15.04 2.73 -1.05
CA VAL A 42 15.33 3.29 0.28
C VAL A 42 14.59 2.52 1.37
N LEU A 43 13.31 2.21 1.12
CA LEU A 43 12.48 1.44 2.05
C LEU A 43 13.04 0.03 2.24
N ASP A 44 13.39 -0.67 1.15
CA ASP A 44 13.95 -2.01 1.18
C ASP A 44 15.26 -2.06 1.96
N THR A 45 16.16 -1.10 1.69
CA THR A 45 17.45 -0.97 2.39
C THR A 45 17.24 -0.76 3.89
N ARG A 46 16.30 0.13 4.29
CA ARG A 46 16.00 0.36 5.70
C ARG A 46 15.44 -0.89 6.38
N LEU A 47 14.57 -1.61 5.68
CA LEU A 47 13.89 -2.80 6.17
C LEU A 47 14.78 -4.06 6.16
N ALA A 48 15.91 -4.04 5.47
CA ALA A 48 16.89 -5.13 5.55
C ALA A 48 17.43 -5.28 6.99
N ASP A 49 17.70 -4.16 7.66
CA ASP A 49 18.28 -4.15 9.01
C ASP A 49 17.24 -3.95 10.13
N ASN A 50 15.97 -3.71 9.80
CA ASN A 50 14.93 -3.35 10.77
C ASN A 50 13.61 -4.09 10.48
N ALA A 51 12.92 -4.53 11.52
CA ALA A 51 11.61 -5.15 11.37
C ALA A 51 10.57 -4.15 10.81
N PHE A 52 10.64 -2.91 11.26
CA PHE A 52 9.75 -1.80 10.90
C PHE A 52 10.53 -0.52 10.59
N LEU A 53 9.82 0.52 10.13
CA LEU A 53 10.45 1.76 9.68
C LEU A 53 11.28 2.47 10.76
N ALA A 54 10.78 2.47 12.00
CA ALA A 54 11.40 3.15 13.13
C ALA A 54 12.35 2.26 13.96
N GLY A 55 12.52 0.98 13.59
CA GLY A 55 13.32 0.01 14.35
C GLY A 55 12.58 -1.32 14.49
N ASP A 56 12.61 -1.89 15.68
CA ASP A 56 12.02 -3.21 15.95
C ASP A 56 10.52 -3.17 16.27
N ASP A 57 10.00 -1.99 16.62
CA ASP A 57 8.60 -1.79 16.99
C ASP A 57 7.76 -1.21 15.86
N TYR A 58 6.53 -1.69 15.76
CA TYR A 58 5.52 -1.15 14.84
C TYR A 58 5.03 0.22 15.31
N THR A 59 5.11 1.22 14.44
CA THR A 59 4.76 2.60 14.80
C THR A 59 3.79 3.24 13.82
N ILE A 60 3.37 4.47 14.13
CA ILE A 60 2.60 5.31 13.19
C ILE A 60 3.35 5.58 11.87
N ALA A 61 4.68 5.47 11.84
CA ALA A 61 5.43 5.59 10.59
C ALA A 61 5.06 4.47 9.61
N ASP A 62 4.93 3.23 10.11
CA ASP A 62 4.48 2.08 9.33
C ASP A 62 3.02 2.22 8.91
N ILE A 63 2.15 2.67 9.82
CA ILE A 63 0.73 2.95 9.52
C ILE A 63 0.60 3.96 8.38
N ALA A 64 1.43 5.01 8.39
CA ALA A 64 1.37 6.06 7.38
C ALA A 64 1.93 5.61 6.01
N ALA A 65 2.98 4.79 6.01
CA ALA A 65 3.66 4.36 4.78
C ALA A 65 2.98 3.15 4.11
N TRP A 66 2.50 2.19 4.91
CA TRP A 66 2.03 0.89 4.42
C TRP A 66 0.89 0.95 3.40
N PRO A 67 -0.15 1.79 3.54
CA PRO A 67 -1.20 1.89 2.54
C PRO A 67 -0.70 2.29 1.15
N TRP A 68 0.41 3.03 1.07
CA TRP A 68 1.04 3.43 -0.20
C TRP A 68 1.98 2.36 -0.73
N TYR A 69 3.02 2.01 0.03
CA TYR A 69 4.07 1.11 -0.46
C TYR A 69 3.63 -0.34 -0.44
N GLY A 70 2.93 -0.79 0.60
CA GLY A 70 2.28 -2.10 0.60
C GLY A 70 1.21 -2.20 -0.50
N GLY A 71 0.50 -1.09 -0.75
CA GLY A 71 -0.39 -0.96 -1.90
C GLY A 71 0.33 -1.18 -3.24
N LEU A 72 1.51 -0.59 -3.45
CA LEU A 72 2.31 -0.82 -4.66
C LEU A 72 2.72 -2.29 -4.80
N MET A 73 3.07 -2.96 -3.70
CA MET A 73 3.39 -4.39 -3.71
C MET A 73 2.17 -5.25 -4.08
N ASP A 74 0.99 -4.90 -3.56
CA ASP A 74 -0.23 -5.70 -3.69
C ASP A 74 -1.09 -5.32 -4.91
N GLY A 75 -0.78 -4.21 -5.59
CA GLY A 75 -1.29 -3.91 -6.93
C GLY A 75 -2.13 -2.67 -7.13
N ILE A 76 -1.96 -1.64 -6.32
CA ILE A 76 -2.48 -0.32 -6.70
C ILE A 76 -1.89 0.08 -8.06
N TYR A 77 -2.72 0.66 -8.92
CA TYR A 77 -2.39 1.04 -10.29
C TYR A 77 -2.01 -0.10 -11.25
N SER A 78 -2.08 -1.37 -10.84
CA SER A 78 -1.61 -2.52 -11.63
C SER A 78 -0.17 -2.36 -12.13
N ALA A 79 0.68 -1.71 -11.33
CA ALA A 79 2.01 -1.26 -11.71
C ALA A 79 3.17 -2.20 -11.31
N GLN A 80 2.89 -3.35 -10.70
CA GLN A 80 3.89 -4.23 -10.08
C GLN A 80 5.02 -4.60 -11.04
N LYS A 81 4.65 -5.11 -12.22
CA LYS A 81 5.59 -5.49 -13.27
C LYS A 81 6.37 -4.28 -13.80
N PHE A 82 5.72 -3.11 -13.89
CA PHE A 82 6.36 -1.89 -14.40
C PHE A 82 7.40 -1.32 -13.43
N LEU A 83 7.13 -1.41 -12.12
CA LEU A 83 8.05 -0.95 -11.08
C LEU A 83 9.07 -2.02 -10.67
N SER A 84 8.92 -3.27 -11.10
CA SER A 84 9.74 -4.43 -10.70
C SER A 84 9.68 -4.63 -9.19
N VAL A 85 8.47 -4.71 -8.62
CA VAL A 85 8.30 -4.76 -7.16
C VAL A 85 8.90 -6.03 -6.53
N GLU A 86 9.10 -7.08 -7.33
CA GLU A 86 9.80 -8.32 -6.96
C GLU A 86 11.26 -8.11 -6.52
N ASP A 87 11.88 -7.00 -6.93
CA ASP A 87 13.27 -6.65 -6.57
C ASP A 87 13.39 -6.14 -5.11
N TYR A 88 12.28 -6.01 -4.37
CA TYR A 88 12.25 -5.46 -3.01
C TYR A 88 11.72 -6.47 -1.97
N PRO A 89 12.49 -7.52 -1.63
CA PRO A 89 12.04 -8.61 -0.77
C PRO A 89 11.78 -8.17 0.69
N ASN A 90 12.51 -7.17 1.19
CA ASN A 90 12.33 -6.67 2.56
C ASN A 90 11.04 -5.85 2.66
N VAL A 91 10.70 -5.10 1.60
CA VAL A 91 9.40 -4.44 1.47
C VAL A 91 8.28 -5.48 1.44
N ARG A 92 8.41 -6.55 0.63
CA ARG A 92 7.42 -7.65 0.59
C ARG A 92 7.18 -8.25 1.97
N ARG A 93 8.26 -8.63 2.68
CA ARG A 93 8.19 -9.16 4.06
C ARG A 93 7.45 -8.21 5.00
N TRP A 94 7.83 -6.94 5.00
CA TRP A 94 7.16 -5.91 5.82
C TRP A 94 5.68 -5.73 5.44
N THR A 95 5.37 -5.76 4.14
CA THR A 95 3.99 -5.67 3.65
C THR A 95 3.14 -6.83 4.18
N ASP A 96 3.63 -8.07 4.08
CA ASP A 96 2.93 -9.26 4.57
C ASP A 96 2.75 -9.26 6.09
N THR A 97 3.81 -8.88 6.81
CA THR A 97 3.81 -8.81 8.27
C THR A 97 2.74 -7.85 8.77
N ILE A 98 2.62 -6.68 8.14
CA ILE A 98 1.60 -5.70 8.52
C ILE A 98 0.21 -6.11 8.04
N ALA A 99 0.09 -6.70 6.85
CA ALA A 99 -1.18 -7.18 6.31
C ALA A 99 -1.85 -8.24 7.23
N ALA A 100 -1.05 -9.05 7.93
CA ALA A 100 -1.53 -10.08 8.84
C ALA A 100 -2.13 -9.52 10.15
N ARG A 101 -1.84 -8.26 10.50
CA ARG A 101 -2.32 -7.66 11.75
C ARG A 101 -3.83 -7.50 11.73
N GLU A 102 -4.50 -7.90 12.82
CA GLU A 102 -5.97 -7.79 12.93
C GLU A 102 -6.46 -6.36 12.67
N GLY A 103 -5.83 -5.35 13.28
CA GLY A 103 -6.22 -3.95 13.07
C GLY A 103 -6.12 -3.50 11.61
N VAL A 104 -5.15 -4.02 10.84
CA VAL A 104 -4.99 -3.71 9.41
C VAL A 104 -6.06 -4.42 8.59
N ARG A 105 -6.32 -5.71 8.87
CA ARG A 105 -7.41 -6.47 8.25
C ARG A 105 -8.77 -5.81 8.47
N ARG A 106 -9.02 -5.31 9.68
CA ARG A 106 -10.25 -4.59 10.06
C ARG A 106 -10.32 -3.19 9.44
N GLY A 107 -9.21 -2.46 9.42
CA GLY A 107 -9.18 -1.08 8.92
C GLY A 107 -9.31 -0.97 7.40
N ARG A 108 -8.65 -1.87 6.65
CA ARG A 108 -8.57 -1.80 5.17
C ARG A 108 -9.88 -2.01 4.43
N ILE A 109 -10.92 -2.42 5.15
CA ILE A 109 -12.24 -2.69 4.59
C ILE A 109 -13.22 -1.53 4.79
N VAL A 110 -12.87 -0.53 5.62
CA VAL A 110 -13.74 0.61 5.94
C VAL A 110 -13.60 1.71 4.88
N ASN A 111 -14.74 2.30 4.49
CA ASN A 111 -14.85 3.31 3.42
C ASN A 111 -14.26 2.88 2.08
N ARG A 112 -14.20 1.57 1.84
CA ARG A 112 -13.70 1.01 0.60
C ARG A 112 -14.83 0.95 -0.41
N LEU A 113 -14.53 1.26 -1.67
CA LEU A 113 -15.53 1.32 -2.75
C LEU A 113 -15.42 0.16 -3.74
N THR A 114 -14.38 -0.67 -3.60
CA THR A 114 -14.05 -1.74 -4.55
C THR A 114 -13.65 -3.02 -3.81
N GLY A 115 -14.12 -4.16 -4.29
CA GLY A 115 -13.89 -5.48 -3.69
C GLY A 115 -15.01 -6.45 -4.07
N ALA A 116 -14.89 -7.72 -3.67
CA ALA A 116 -16.02 -8.63 -3.80
C ALA A 116 -17.15 -8.21 -2.85
N PRO A 117 -18.44 -8.41 -3.21
CA PRO A 117 -19.55 -8.17 -2.30
C PRO A 117 -19.33 -8.83 -0.93
N GLY A 118 -19.67 -8.14 0.15
CA GLY A 118 -19.49 -8.64 1.52
C GLY A 118 -18.06 -8.54 2.07
N THR A 119 -17.05 -8.26 1.23
CA THR A 119 -15.65 -8.15 1.71
C THR A 119 -15.25 -6.75 2.19
N PHE A 120 -16.15 -5.77 2.11
CA PHE A 120 -15.89 -4.40 2.53
C PHE A 120 -17.12 -3.61 2.99
N LEU A 121 -16.87 -2.47 3.64
CA LEU A 121 -17.86 -1.56 4.21
C LEU A 121 -17.75 -0.17 3.58
N ALA A 122 -18.88 0.38 3.14
CA ALA A 122 -18.96 1.78 2.71
C ALA A 122 -18.81 2.75 3.89
N GLU A 123 -19.36 2.40 5.05
CA GLU A 123 -19.32 3.17 6.28
C GLU A 123 -19.16 2.24 7.49
N ARG A 124 -18.61 2.75 8.59
CA ARG A 124 -18.51 2.04 9.86
C ARG A 124 -19.18 2.87 10.96
N HIS A 125 -20.19 2.31 11.60
CA HIS A 125 -20.93 2.90 12.71
C HIS A 125 -20.73 2.13 14.02
N SER A 126 -20.28 0.87 13.94
CA SER A 126 -20.00 0.02 15.10
C SER A 126 -18.82 -0.95 14.86
N ALA A 127 -18.38 -1.66 15.90
CA ALA A 127 -17.43 -2.77 15.75
C ALA A 127 -18.07 -3.97 15.03
N ALA A 128 -19.35 -4.25 15.30
CA ALA A 128 -20.10 -5.36 14.74
C ALA A 128 -20.27 -5.26 13.21
N ASP A 129 -20.23 -4.05 12.64
CA ASP A 129 -20.25 -3.85 11.19
C ASP A 129 -19.05 -4.54 10.53
N VAL A 130 -17.86 -4.36 11.13
CA VAL A 130 -16.60 -4.93 10.65
C VAL A 130 -16.56 -6.44 10.87
N ASP A 131 -17.00 -6.90 12.04
CA ASP A 131 -17.02 -8.32 12.37
C ASP A 131 -17.90 -9.11 11.38
N ARG A 132 -19.07 -8.56 11.03
CA ARG A 132 -19.99 -9.15 10.06
C ARG A 132 -19.39 -9.23 8.66
N ALA A 133 -18.82 -8.13 8.16
CA ALA A 133 -18.18 -8.11 6.84
C ALA A 133 -16.99 -9.08 6.75
N LEU A 134 -16.21 -9.22 7.82
CA LEU A 134 -15.11 -10.19 7.85
C LEU A 134 -15.63 -11.64 7.86
N ALA A 135 -16.71 -11.93 8.59
CA ALA A 135 -17.32 -13.27 8.61
C ALA A 135 -17.88 -13.66 7.23
N GLU A 136 -18.64 -12.76 6.59
CA GLU A 136 -19.21 -12.99 5.25
C GLU A 136 -18.11 -13.18 4.18
N GLY A 137 -17.02 -12.42 4.27
CA GLY A 137 -15.87 -12.56 3.36
C GLY A 137 -15.11 -13.88 3.52
N HIS A 138 -15.19 -14.55 4.67
CA HIS A 138 -14.60 -15.88 4.89
C HIS A 138 -15.47 -17.01 4.32
N GLU A 139 -16.78 -16.82 4.22
CA GLU A 139 -17.70 -17.81 3.62
C GLU A 139 -17.70 -17.77 2.08
N ALA A 140 -17.28 -16.64 1.49
CA ALA A 140 -17.23 -16.43 0.05
C ALA A 140 -15.90 -16.82 -0.63
N ALA A 141 -14.88 -17.24 0.13
CA ALA A 141 -13.52 -17.57 -0.33
C ALA A 141 -13.24 -19.07 -0.25
#